data_AF-A0A920V203-F1
#
_entry.id   AF-A0A920V203-F1
#
_cell.length_a   1.000
_cell.length_b   1.000
_cell.length_c   1.000
_cell.angle_alpha   90.00
_cell.angle_beta   90.00
_cell.angle_gamma   90.00
#
_symmetry.space_group_name_H-M   'P 1'
#
loop_
_entity.id
_entity.type
_entity.pdbx_description
1 polymer ?
#
loop_
_entity_poly.entity_id
_entity_poly.type
_entity_poly.pdbx_seq_one_letter_code
_entity_poly.pdbx_strand_id
1 'polypeptide(L)'
;MVDELKWSRPEDAEDEKAQARPFSAIWSGLLVQEREGAARIAVTGQRTAIAIDGRLELPVGPGNRTVDVWLEQGTHRLTIFAATTAGATGVQATIARADHNSAGVVMLPFRKLDFDLEQKFARPALEREDVRADFSDGEWSMQFEPHELRYVRFDILEYRGVAVAISKSR
;
A
#
# COMPACT_ATOMS: atom_id res chain seq x y z
N MET A 1 16.24 16.56 -5.62
CA MET A 1 15.09 15.86 -6.23
C MET A 1 15.29 14.39 -5.93
N VAL A 2 14.26 13.66 -5.51
CA VAL A 2 14.37 12.23 -5.18
C VAL A 2 13.94 11.44 -6.41
N ASP A 3 14.89 10.73 -7.02
CA ASP A 3 14.63 9.93 -8.22
C ASP A 3 14.22 8.49 -7.90
N GLU A 4 14.44 8.04 -6.66
CA GLU A 4 14.05 6.72 -6.15
C GLU A 4 13.71 6.80 -4.65
N LEU A 5 12.71 6.05 -4.18
CA LEU A 5 12.47 5.88 -2.75
C LEU A 5 13.41 4.80 -2.19
N LYS A 6 14.70 5.13 -2.08
CA LYS A 6 15.75 4.23 -1.60
C LYS A 6 16.71 4.96 -0.66
N TRP A 7 17.10 4.29 0.42
CA TRP A 7 18.09 4.83 1.34
C TRP A 7 18.89 3.70 2.00
N SER A 8 20.20 3.88 2.11
CA SER A 8 21.12 3.04 2.87
C SER A 8 22.05 3.93 3.69
N ARG A 9 22.65 3.38 4.75
CA ARG A 9 23.66 4.14 5.49
C ARG A 9 24.88 4.38 4.59
N PRO A 10 25.38 5.62 4.50
CA PRO A 10 26.62 5.88 3.79
C PRO A 10 27.79 5.18 4.50
N GLU A 11 28.87 4.97 3.76
CA GLU A 11 30.17 4.64 4.36
C GLU A 11 30.63 5.79 5.26
N ASP A 12 31.32 5.44 6.35
CA ASP A 12 31.92 6.39 7.27
C ASP A 12 33.37 5.97 7.52
N ALA A 13 34.31 6.82 7.08
CA ALA A 13 35.73 6.54 7.21
C ALA A 13 36.24 6.60 8.66
N GLU A 14 35.48 7.25 9.55
CA GLU A 14 35.80 7.36 10.98
C GLU A 14 35.08 6.28 11.82
N ASP A 15 34.13 5.55 11.23
CA ASP A 15 33.35 4.51 11.89
C ASP A 15 33.04 3.33 10.98
N GLU A 16 33.91 2.32 10.99
CA GLU A 16 33.77 1.08 10.23
C GLU A 16 32.46 0.31 10.53
N LYS A 17 31.80 0.60 11.65
CA LYS A 17 30.52 -0.03 12.04
C LYS A 17 29.31 0.79 11.65
N ALA A 18 29.47 1.99 11.07
CA ALA A 18 28.36 2.87 10.72
C ALA A 18 27.32 2.14 9.86
N GLN A 19 27.76 1.38 8.86
CA GLN A 19 26.87 0.62 7.97
C GLN A 19 26.19 -0.60 8.61
N ALA A 20 26.67 -1.09 9.75
CA ALA A 20 26.02 -2.18 10.49
C ALA A 20 24.91 -1.68 11.43
N ARG A 21 24.79 -0.36 11.64
CA ARG A 21 23.82 0.20 12.58
C ARG A 21 22.40 0.16 12.02
N PRO A 22 21.41 -0.20 12.85
CA PRO A 22 20.01 -0.17 12.44
C PRO A 22 19.55 1.25 12.11
N PHE A 23 18.52 1.35 11.28
CA PHE A 23 17.84 2.61 11.02
C PHE A 23 16.39 2.36 10.55
N SER A 24 15.60 3.43 10.51
CA SER A 24 14.30 3.48 9.83
C SER A 24 14.24 4.65 8.86
N ALA A 25 13.56 4.47 7.73
CA ALA A 25 13.20 5.52 6.79
C ALA A 25 11.68 5.67 6.76
N ILE A 26 11.23 6.93 6.64
CA ILE A 26 9.84 7.28 6.37
C ILE A 26 9.84 8.17 5.14
N TRP A 27 9.08 7.77 4.12
CA TRP A 27 8.76 8.62 2.98
C TRP A 27 7.29 9.02 3.10
N SER A 28 7.00 10.32 3.03
CA SER A 28 5.62 10.83 3.06
C SER A 28 5.47 11.98 2.07
N GLY A 29 4.41 11.94 1.27
CA GLY A 29 4.14 12.94 0.24
C GLY A 29 2.87 12.63 -0.54
N LEU A 30 2.63 13.41 -1.59
CA LEU A 30 1.55 13.16 -2.53
C LEU A 30 2.06 12.33 -3.70
N LEU A 31 1.46 11.17 -3.90
CA LEU A 31 1.62 10.33 -5.08
C LEU A 31 0.61 10.80 -6.13
N VAL A 32 1.05 11.02 -7.35
CA VAL A 32 0.20 11.34 -8.49
C VAL A 32 -0.11 10.07 -9.29
N GLN A 33 -1.39 9.82 -9.52
CA GLN A 33 -1.91 8.73 -10.31
C GLN A 33 -2.55 9.29 -11.60
N GLU A 34 -1.90 9.05 -12.75
CA GLU A 34 -2.37 9.55 -14.05
C GLU A 34 -3.73 8.97 -14.46
N ARG A 35 -3.96 7.69 -14.19
CA ARG A 35 -5.18 6.97 -14.59
C ARG A 35 -5.62 6.09 -13.44
N GLU A 36 -6.92 6.00 -13.22
CA GLU A 36 -7.44 5.05 -12.24
C GLU A 36 -6.96 3.63 -12.54
N GLY A 37 -6.71 2.84 -11.49
CA GLY A 37 -6.36 1.44 -11.66
C GLY A 37 -5.64 0.81 -10.48
N ALA A 38 -5.44 -0.50 -10.62
CA ALA A 38 -4.69 -1.28 -9.66
C ALA A 38 -3.20 -0.90 -9.67
N ALA A 39 -2.62 -0.80 -8.47
CA ALA A 39 -1.20 -0.64 -8.26
C ALA A 39 -0.71 -1.62 -7.19
N ARG A 40 0.48 -2.18 -7.39
CA ARG A 40 1.19 -2.96 -6.37
C ARG A 40 2.33 -2.13 -5.84
N ILE A 41 2.39 -1.91 -4.53
CA ILE A 41 3.53 -1.26 -3.87
C ILE A 41 4.30 -2.32 -3.09
N ALA A 42 5.60 -2.41 -3.33
CA ALA A 42 6.49 -3.30 -2.59
C ALA A 42 7.49 -2.48 -1.77
N VAL A 43 7.71 -2.89 -0.52
CA VAL A 43 8.68 -2.23 0.37
C VAL A 43 9.67 -3.26 0.88
N THR A 44 10.95 -2.97 0.66
CA THR A 44 12.09 -3.79 1.11
C THR A 44 12.61 -3.26 2.44
N GLY A 45 12.82 -4.16 3.38
CA GLY A 45 13.28 -3.89 4.75
C GLY A 45 12.99 -5.09 5.64
N GLN A 46 13.30 -5.00 6.93
CA GLN A 46 12.95 -6.03 7.91
C GLN A 46 11.61 -5.78 8.60
N ARG A 47 11.21 -4.51 8.73
CA ARG A 47 9.86 -4.11 9.12
C ARG A 47 9.35 -3.08 8.12
N THR A 48 8.10 -3.21 7.70
CA THR A 48 7.51 -2.31 6.71
C THR A 48 6.07 -1.94 7.07
N ALA A 49 5.60 -0.80 6.58
CA ALA A 49 4.18 -0.42 6.58
C ALA A 49 3.90 0.57 5.45
N ILE A 50 2.65 0.61 5.00
CA ILE A 50 2.18 1.54 3.97
C ILE A 50 0.81 2.07 4.39
N ALA A 51 0.66 3.38 4.34
CA ALA A 51 -0.64 4.04 4.43
C ALA A 51 -0.89 4.88 3.17
N ILE A 52 -2.13 4.86 2.69
CA ILE A 52 -2.61 5.64 1.54
C ILE A 52 -3.89 6.36 1.96
N ASP A 53 -3.95 7.67 1.78
CA ASP A 53 -5.11 8.51 2.11
C ASP A 53 -5.62 8.31 3.55
N GLY A 54 -4.67 8.16 4.48
CA GLY A 54 -4.98 7.94 5.90
C GLY A 54 -5.37 6.49 6.25
N ARG A 55 -5.57 5.60 5.26
CA ARG A 55 -5.86 4.18 5.47
C ARG A 55 -4.57 3.36 5.56
N LEU A 56 -4.46 2.51 6.58
CA LEU A 56 -3.32 1.61 6.76
C LEU A 56 -3.46 0.36 5.86
N GLU A 57 -3.06 0.51 4.59
CA GLU A 57 -3.14 -0.54 3.56
C GLU A 57 -2.22 -1.73 3.84
N LEU A 58 -1.05 -1.48 4.43
CA LEU A 58 -0.14 -2.52 4.90
C LEU A 58 0.26 -2.23 6.36
N PRO A 59 -0.32 -2.94 7.35
CA PRO A 59 0.03 -2.77 8.75
C PRO A 59 1.50 -3.06 9.03
N VAL A 60 2.05 -2.45 10.09
CA VAL A 60 3.43 -2.72 10.52
C VAL A 60 3.62 -4.22 10.76
N GLY A 61 4.61 -4.79 10.09
CA GLY A 61 4.85 -6.24 10.13
C GLY A 61 6.22 -6.59 9.58
N PRO A 62 6.52 -7.89 9.41
CA PRO A 62 7.74 -8.35 8.74
C PRO A 62 7.92 -7.69 7.37
N GLY A 63 9.14 -7.42 6.95
CA GLY A 63 9.36 -6.69 5.71
C GLY A 63 9.31 -7.55 4.45
N ASN A 64 9.71 -6.95 3.32
CA ASN A 64 9.63 -7.54 1.97
C ASN A 64 8.22 -7.97 1.58
N ARG A 65 7.23 -7.17 2.01
CA ARG A 65 5.81 -7.36 1.71
C ARG A 65 5.36 -6.42 0.61
N THR A 66 4.29 -6.82 -0.05
CA THR A 66 3.59 -6.04 -1.06
C THR A 66 2.17 -5.75 -0.60
N VAL A 67 1.60 -4.66 -1.10
CA VAL A 67 0.16 -4.41 -1.04
C VAL A 67 -0.35 -4.05 -2.42
N ASP A 68 -1.47 -4.63 -2.80
CA ASP A 68 -2.23 -4.23 -4.00
C ASP A 68 -3.28 -3.23 -3.57
N VAL A 69 -3.40 -2.12 -4.27
CA VAL A 69 -4.36 -1.06 -3.98
C VAL A 69 -5.04 -0.64 -5.28
N TRP A 70 -6.28 -0.15 -5.17
CA TRP A 70 -6.91 0.61 -6.24
C TRP A 70 -6.65 2.09 -5.99
N LEU A 71 -6.14 2.79 -7.00
CA LEU A 71 -5.90 4.23 -6.96
C LEU A 71 -6.79 4.88 -8.01
N GLU A 72 -7.59 5.85 -7.59
CA GLU A 72 -8.34 6.72 -8.49
C GLU A 72 -7.38 7.64 -9.27
N GLN A 73 -7.85 8.27 -10.35
CA GLN A 73 -7.07 9.35 -10.96
C GLN A 73 -6.97 10.52 -9.97
N GLY A 74 -5.77 11.03 -9.73
CA GLY A 74 -5.57 12.17 -8.84
C GLY A 74 -4.30 12.08 -7.99
N THR A 75 -4.33 12.78 -6.86
CA THR A 75 -3.28 12.77 -5.85
C THR A 75 -3.73 11.98 -4.63
N HIS A 76 -2.83 11.14 -4.13
CA HIS A 76 -3.01 10.29 -2.96
C HIS A 76 -1.93 10.60 -1.93
N ARG A 77 -2.30 10.70 -0.65
CA ARG A 77 -1.32 10.82 0.42
C ARG A 77 -0.66 9.46 0.64
N LEU A 78 0.58 9.30 0.18
CA LEU A 78 1.37 8.09 0.39
C LEU A 78 2.30 8.27 1.59
N THR A 79 2.27 7.32 2.53
CA THR A 79 3.26 7.22 3.60
C THR A 79 3.82 5.80 3.66
N ILE A 80 5.13 5.66 3.56
CA ILE A 80 5.85 4.39 3.59
C ILE A 80 6.81 4.41 4.77
N PHE A 81 6.76 3.36 5.58
CA PHE A 81 7.73 3.09 6.65
C PHE A 81 8.54 1.84 6.30
N ALA A 82 9.86 1.92 6.48
CA ALA A 82 10.75 0.77 6.39
C ALA A 82 11.86 0.86 7.45
N ALA A 83 12.20 -0.27 8.07
CA ALA A 83 13.32 -0.35 9.01
C ALA A 83 14.18 -1.59 8.75
N THR A 84 15.46 -1.50 9.05
CA THR A 84 16.43 -2.58 8.87
C THR A 84 17.52 -2.53 9.94
N THR A 85 18.04 -3.70 10.35
CA THR A 85 19.28 -3.85 11.11
C THR A 85 20.52 -3.98 10.23
N ALA A 86 20.34 -4.22 8.92
CA ALA A 86 21.42 -4.27 7.93
C ALA A 86 21.53 -2.91 7.21
N GLY A 87 22.24 -1.96 7.84
CA GLY A 87 22.33 -0.57 7.37
C GLY A 87 22.91 -0.42 5.95
N ALA A 88 23.86 -1.28 5.57
CA ALA A 88 24.51 -1.30 4.25
C ALA A 88 23.55 -1.66 3.11
N THR A 89 22.69 -2.68 3.31
CA THR A 89 21.72 -3.12 2.30
C THR A 89 20.63 -2.08 2.08
N GLY A 90 20.30 -1.32 3.12
CA GLY A 90 19.31 -0.25 3.06
C GLY A 90 17.87 -0.74 2.98
N VAL A 91 17.00 0.18 2.59
CA VAL A 91 15.55 -0.02 2.40
C VAL A 91 15.12 0.70 1.13
N GLN A 92 14.08 0.19 0.48
CA GLN A 92 13.56 0.77 -0.77
C GLN A 92 12.07 0.51 -0.94
N ALA A 93 11.41 1.33 -1.75
CA ALA A 93 10.04 1.11 -2.20
C ALA A 93 9.95 1.17 -3.73
N THR A 94 9.12 0.29 -4.30
CA THR A 94 8.85 0.18 -5.73
C THR A 94 7.34 0.07 -5.97
N ILE A 95 6.92 0.41 -7.17
CA ILE A 95 5.51 0.38 -7.58
C ILE A 95 5.38 -0.30 -8.95
N ALA A 96 4.36 -1.14 -9.10
CA ALA A 96 3.83 -1.57 -10.39
C ALA A 96 2.44 -0.97 -10.55
N ARG A 97 2.07 -0.57 -11.76
CA ARG A 97 0.74 -0.07 -12.09
C ARG A 97 0.14 -0.94 -13.19
N ALA A 98 -1.18 -1.00 -13.24
CA ALA A 98 -1.90 -1.70 -14.30
C ALA A 98 -1.44 -1.23 -15.69
N ASP A 99 -1.13 -2.19 -16.55
CA ASP A 99 -0.86 -1.98 -17.97
C ASP A 99 -1.83 -2.83 -18.76
N HIS A 100 -2.74 -2.20 -19.52
CA HIS A 100 -3.74 -2.92 -20.32
C HIS A 100 -3.14 -3.73 -21.47
N ASN A 101 -1.85 -3.53 -21.78
CA ASN A 101 -1.15 -4.24 -22.85
C ASN A 101 -0.24 -5.36 -22.33
N SER A 102 -0.17 -5.59 -21.01
CA SER A 102 0.71 -6.59 -20.42
C SER A 102 0.02 -7.32 -19.25
N ALA A 103 0.12 -8.65 -19.25
CA ALA A 103 -0.30 -9.47 -18.11
C ALA A 103 0.76 -9.55 -17.00
N GLY A 104 1.98 -9.09 -17.26
CA GLY A 104 3.09 -9.17 -16.31
C GLY A 104 3.11 -8.01 -15.32
N VAL A 105 3.19 -8.31 -14.03
CA VAL A 105 3.41 -7.30 -12.97
C VAL A 105 4.90 -6.98 -12.90
N VAL A 106 5.30 -5.81 -13.41
CA VAL A 106 6.70 -5.34 -13.37
C VAL A 106 6.85 -4.25 -12.32
N MET A 107 7.57 -4.55 -11.24
CA MET A 107 7.90 -3.57 -10.19
C MET A 107 8.98 -2.61 -10.70
N LEU A 108 8.71 -1.31 -10.61
CA LEU A 108 9.62 -0.25 -11.03
C LEU A 108 9.90 0.71 -9.87
N PRO A 109 11.06 1.40 -9.87
CA PRO A 109 11.26 2.54 -8.97
C PRO A 109 10.17 3.60 -9.20
N PHE A 110 9.81 4.30 -8.12
CA PHE A 110 9.03 5.53 -8.26
C PHE A 110 9.82 6.54 -9.11
N ARG A 111 9.12 7.25 -9.98
CA ARG A 111 9.68 8.25 -10.89
C ARG A 111 9.43 9.64 -10.36
N LYS A 112 10.19 10.62 -10.80
CA LYS A 112 9.93 12.04 -10.51
C LYS A 112 8.49 12.47 -10.85
N LEU A 113 7.94 11.98 -11.96
CA LEU A 113 6.56 12.26 -12.37
C LEU A 113 5.52 11.68 -11.41
N ASP A 114 5.86 10.68 -10.60
CA ASP A 114 4.95 10.16 -9.57
C ASP A 114 4.70 11.18 -8.45
N PHE A 115 5.47 12.27 -8.39
CA PHE A 115 5.38 13.30 -7.34
C PHE A 115 5.27 14.72 -7.91
N ASP A 116 5.09 14.88 -9.22
CA ASP A 116 5.01 16.18 -9.88
C ASP A 116 3.56 16.74 -9.83
N LEU A 117 3.35 17.75 -8.99
CA LEU A 117 2.04 18.34 -8.73
C LEU A 117 1.59 19.35 -9.80
N GLU A 118 2.45 19.69 -10.77
CA GLU A 118 2.10 20.58 -11.87
C GLU A 118 1.38 19.85 -13.02
N GLN A 119 1.25 18.52 -12.91
CA GLN A 119 0.56 17.70 -13.91
C GLN A 119 -0.95 17.98 -13.92
N LYS A 120 -1.57 17.90 -15.10
CA LYS A 120 -3.00 18.21 -15.29
C LYS A 120 -3.94 17.40 -14.38
N PHE A 121 -3.54 16.17 -14.07
CA PHE A 121 -4.27 15.20 -13.25
C PHE A 121 -3.85 15.22 -11.78
N ALA A 122 -2.92 16.09 -11.36
CA ALA A 122 -2.52 16.25 -9.95
C ALA A 122 -3.57 17.05 -9.14
N ARG A 123 -4.83 16.63 -9.24
CA ARG A 123 -5.94 17.11 -8.42
C ARG A 123 -6.19 16.11 -7.30
N PRO A 124 -6.78 16.48 -6.16
CA PRO A 124 -7.20 15.51 -5.16
C PRO A 124 -8.00 14.38 -5.80
N ALA A 125 -7.61 13.14 -5.54
CA ALA A 125 -8.39 11.98 -5.98
C ALA A 125 -9.78 12.01 -5.34
N LEU A 126 -10.75 11.31 -5.95
CA LEU A 126 -12.05 11.11 -5.32
C LEU A 126 -11.85 10.39 -3.98
N GLU A 127 -12.57 10.85 -2.95
CA GLU A 127 -12.53 10.18 -1.65
C GLU A 127 -13.06 8.76 -1.80
N ARG A 128 -12.33 7.82 -1.20
CA ARG A 128 -12.75 6.42 -1.14
C ARG A 128 -13.87 6.31 -0.09
N GLU A 129 -14.97 5.66 -0.45
CA GLU A 129 -16.01 5.36 0.53
C GLU A 129 -15.48 4.39 1.59
N ASP A 130 -15.84 4.61 2.86
CA ASP A 130 -15.55 3.66 3.92
C ASP A 130 -16.43 2.42 3.77
N VAL A 131 -15.87 1.25 4.08
CA VAL A 131 -16.65 0.01 4.17
C VAL A 131 -17.72 0.19 5.24
N ARG A 132 -18.99 0.12 4.83
CA ARG A 132 -20.12 0.13 5.77
C ARG A 132 -20.44 -1.31 6.12
N ALA A 133 -20.40 -1.65 7.40
CA ALA A 133 -20.80 -2.95 7.88
C ALA A 133 -21.81 -2.79 9.03
N ASP A 134 -22.89 -3.57 8.96
CA ASP A 134 -23.86 -3.71 10.02
C ASP A 134 -23.91 -5.16 10.46
N PHE A 135 -23.73 -5.39 11.75
CA PHE A 135 -23.69 -6.71 12.38
C PHE A 135 -24.84 -6.81 13.38
N SER A 136 -26.06 -6.82 12.84
CA SER A 136 -27.27 -7.01 13.65
C SER A 136 -27.50 -8.49 13.97
N ASP A 137 -28.32 -8.76 14.99
CA ASP A 137 -28.69 -10.13 15.34
C ASP A 137 -29.51 -10.78 14.20
N GLY A 138 -28.91 -11.79 13.56
CA GLY A 138 -29.55 -12.58 12.51
C GLY A 138 -29.35 -12.07 11.08
N GLU A 139 -28.83 -10.85 10.87
CA GLU A 139 -28.49 -10.33 9.56
C GLU A 139 -27.21 -9.48 9.61
N TRP A 140 -26.24 -9.84 8.77
CA TRP A 140 -25.01 -9.08 8.58
C TRP A 140 -24.99 -8.48 7.18
N SER A 141 -24.81 -7.16 7.08
CA SER A 141 -24.65 -6.47 5.80
C SER A 141 -23.29 -5.82 5.71
N MET A 142 -22.68 -5.87 4.52
CA MET A 142 -21.41 -5.21 4.22
C MET A 142 -21.54 -4.54 2.85
N GLN A 143 -21.15 -3.28 2.77
CA GLN A 143 -21.14 -2.48 1.55
C GLN A 143 -19.74 -1.90 1.35
N PHE A 144 -19.19 -2.07 0.16
CA PHE A 144 -17.87 -1.61 -0.23
C PHE A 144 -17.86 -1.40 -1.75
N GLU A 145 -16.93 -0.57 -2.22
CA GLU A 145 -16.73 -0.36 -3.66
C GLU A 145 -16.29 -1.67 -4.34
N PRO A 146 -16.81 -2.01 -5.55
CA PRO A 146 -16.56 -3.31 -6.18
C PRO A 146 -15.08 -3.69 -6.33
N HIS A 147 -14.21 -2.71 -6.52
CA HIS A 147 -12.77 -2.89 -6.72
C HIS A 147 -11.97 -3.03 -5.40
N GLU A 148 -12.61 -2.83 -4.24
CA GLU A 148 -11.97 -2.96 -2.93
C GLU A 148 -12.06 -4.38 -2.35
N LEU A 149 -12.83 -5.28 -2.96
CA LEU A 149 -12.99 -6.66 -2.49
C LEU A 149 -11.73 -7.50 -2.73
N ARG A 150 -10.86 -7.60 -1.71
CA ARG A 150 -9.66 -8.45 -1.78
C ARG A 150 -9.88 -9.86 -1.24
N TYR A 151 -10.46 -9.95 -0.05
CA TYR A 151 -10.64 -11.21 0.67
C TYR A 151 -11.82 -11.08 1.65
N VAL A 152 -12.71 -12.06 1.64
CA VAL A 152 -13.77 -12.19 2.64
C VAL A 152 -13.60 -13.54 3.34
N ARG A 153 -13.51 -13.52 4.67
CA ARG A 153 -13.53 -14.72 5.51
C ARG A 153 -14.65 -14.60 6.51
N PHE A 154 -15.41 -15.68 6.62
CA PHE A 154 -16.40 -15.86 7.66
C PHE A 154 -15.97 -17.04 8.52
N ASP A 155 -15.90 -16.84 9.83
CA ASP A 155 -15.80 -17.93 10.79
C ASP A 155 -17.18 -18.08 11.45
N ILE A 156 -17.96 -19.07 11.01
CA ILE A 156 -19.34 -19.30 11.48
C ILE A 156 -19.32 -20.48 12.46
N LEU A 157 -19.75 -20.23 13.69
CA LEU A 157 -19.96 -21.28 14.69
C LEU A 157 -21.37 -21.85 14.54
N GLU A 158 -21.51 -22.93 13.76
CA GLU A 158 -22.81 -23.57 13.58
C GLU A 158 -23.17 -24.51 14.75
N TYR A 159 -24.38 -24.33 15.28
CA TYR A 159 -25.03 -25.28 16.17
C TYR A 159 -26.10 -26.07 15.40
N ARG A 160 -26.40 -27.27 15.86
CA ARG A 160 -27.37 -28.17 15.22
C ARG A 160 -28.74 -27.47 15.07
N GLY A 161 -29.15 -27.17 13.84
CA GLY A 161 -30.41 -26.47 13.53
C GLY A 161 -30.26 -25.02 13.05
N VAL A 162 -29.04 -24.48 12.95
CA VAL A 162 -28.75 -23.16 12.37
C VAL A 162 -28.37 -23.31 10.90
N ALA A 163 -28.78 -22.36 10.04
CA ALA A 163 -28.37 -22.26 8.65
C ALA A 163 -27.93 -20.82 8.34
N VAL A 164 -26.91 -20.65 7.52
CA VAL A 164 -26.44 -19.35 7.03
C VAL A 164 -26.69 -19.22 5.54
N ALA A 165 -27.22 -18.08 5.11
CA ALA A 165 -27.35 -17.71 3.72
C ALA A 165 -26.47 -16.50 3.42
N ILE A 166 -25.69 -16.57 2.34
CA ILE A 166 -24.87 -15.47 1.83
C ILE A 166 -25.42 -15.09 0.46
N SER A 167 -25.80 -13.82 0.30
CA SER A 167 -26.31 -13.29 -0.95
C SER A 167 -25.66 -11.96 -1.29
N LYS A 168 -25.57 -11.65 -2.58
CA LYS A 168 -25.21 -10.33 -3.09
C LYS A 168 -26.50 -9.59 -3.48
N SER A 169 -26.76 -8.45 -2.87
CA SER A 169 -27.81 -7.54 -3.35
C SER A 169 -27.33 -6.77 -4.59
N ARG A 170 -28.27 -6.40 -5.46
CA ARG A 170 -28.00 -5.77 -6.75
C ARG A 170 -28.01 -4.25 -6.65
#